data_AF-A0A8H6FG29-F1
#
_entry.id   AF-A0A8H6FG29-F1
#
_cell.length_a   1.000
_cell.length_b   1.000
_cell.length_c   1.000
_cell.angle_alpha   90.00
_cell.angle_beta   90.00
_cell.angle_gamma   90.00
#
_symmetry.space_group_name_H-M   'P 1'
#
loop_
_entity.id
_entity.type
_entity.pdbx_description
1 polymer ?
#
loop_
_entity_poly.entity_id
_entity_poly.type
_entity_poly.pdbx_seq_one_letter_code
_entity_poly.pdbx_strand_id
1 'polypeptide(L)'
;MVSLPDIIHLGTIVILLLLLSAVQSTVLLPKPSGPYNTRITTAELVDKTRLDPFAPNRTQRAIMVTVFYPIKTPPNRTHSAP
;
A
#
# COMPACT_ATOMS: atom_id res chain seq x y z
N MET A 1 -41.96 -19.96 -2.83
CA MET A 1 -41.65 -20.18 -4.26
C MET A 1 -40.83 -18.99 -4.72
N VAL A 2 -39.55 -19.19 -5.07
CA VAL A 2 -38.69 -18.11 -5.58
C VAL A 2 -39.15 -17.76 -6.99
N SER A 3 -39.33 -16.48 -7.29
CA SER A 3 -39.83 -16.04 -8.60
C SER A 3 -38.67 -15.89 -9.60
N LEU A 4 -38.94 -16.07 -10.89
CA LEU A 4 -37.96 -15.89 -11.96
C LEU A 4 -37.16 -14.56 -11.90
N PRO A 5 -37.77 -13.39 -11.59
CA PRO A 5 -37.00 -12.14 -11.47
C PRO A 5 -36.04 -12.12 -10.28
N ASP A 6 -36.32 -12.83 -9.19
CA ASP A 6 -35.42 -12.91 -8.03
C ASP A 6 -34.09 -13.58 -8.41
N ILE A 7 -34.15 -14.61 -9.26
CA ILE A 7 -32.97 -15.33 -9.76
C ILE A 7 -32.13 -14.42 -10.67
N ILE A 8 -32.79 -13.60 -11.51
CA ILE A 8 -32.11 -12.66 -12.41
C ILE A 8 -31.40 -11.58 -11.60
N HIS A 9 -32.08 -10.97 -10.62
CA HIS A 9 -31.48 -9.94 -9.77
C HIS A 9 -30.29 -10.49 -8.97
N LEU A 10 -30.41 -11.70 -8.43
CA LEU A 10 -29.30 -12.35 -7.72
C LEU A 10 -28.12 -12.62 -8.66
N GLY A 11 -28.37 -13.11 -9.88
CA GLY A 11 -27.34 -13.31 -10.90
C GLY A 11 -26.61 -12.02 -11.27
N THR A 12 -27.36 -10.93 -11.47
CA THR A 12 -26.78 -9.61 -11.78
C THR A 12 -25.93 -9.09 -10.62
N ILE A 13 -26.36 -9.26 -9.37
CA ILE A 13 -25.59 -8.87 -8.19
C ILE A 13 -24.29 -9.67 -8.09
N VAL A 14 -24.35 -11.00 -8.32
CA VAL A 14 -23.16 -11.86 -8.30
C VAL A 14 -22.18 -11.45 -9.40
N ILE A 15 -22.66 -11.20 -10.61
CA ILE A 15 -21.82 -10.74 -11.73
C ILE A 15 -21.19 -9.38 -11.41
N LEU A 16 -21.96 -8.44 -10.85
CA LEU A 16 -21.45 -7.13 -10.45
C LEU A 16 -20.34 -7.26 -9.39
N LEU A 17 -20.54 -8.09 -8.37
CA LEU A 17 -19.53 -8.33 -7.32
C LEU A 17 -18.25 -8.96 -7.86
N LEU A 18 -18.35 -9.87 -8.83
CA LEU A 18 -17.20 -10.47 -9.51
C LEU A 18 -16.44 -9.45 -10.37
N LEU A 19 -17.15 -8.54 -11.04
CA LEU A 19 -16.51 -7.48 -11.82
C LEU A 19 -15.80 -6.46 -10.92
N LEU A 20 -16.39 -6.11 -9.78
CA LEU A 20 -15.78 -5.18 -8.82
C LEU A 20 -14.51 -5.75 -8.17
N SER A 21 -14.46 -7.06 -7.90
CA SER A 21 -13.26 -7.69 -7.34
C SER A 21 -12.10 -7.79 -8.34
N ALA A 22 -12.38 -7.74 -9.64
CA ALA A 22 -11.36 -7.77 -10.69
C ALA A 22 -10.64 -6.42 -10.89
N VAL A 23 -11.17 -5.31 -10.36
CA VAL A 23 -10.58 -3.96 -10.48
C VAL A 23 -9.53 -3.76 -9.38
N GLN A 24 -8.48 -4.58 -9.40
CA GLN A 24 -7.30 -4.36 -8.57
C GLN A 24 -6.21 -3.72 -9.43
N SER A 25 -6.17 -2.40 -9.48
CA SER A 25 -5.13 -1.67 -10.21
C SER A 25 -3.81 -1.72 -9.44
N THR A 26 -2.85 -2.49 -9.95
CA THR A 26 -1.48 -2.47 -9.45
C THR A 26 -0.71 -1.36 -10.17
N VAL A 27 -0.29 -0.34 -9.41
CA VAL A 27 0.65 0.65 -9.94
C VAL A 27 2.04 0.01 -9.94
N LEU A 28 2.58 -0.26 -11.13
CA LEU A 28 3.94 -0.75 -11.28
C LEU A 28 4.90 0.43 -11.11
N LEU A 29 5.58 0.47 -9.97
CA LEU A 29 6.69 1.39 -9.74
C LEU A 29 7.96 0.84 -10.38
N PRO A 30 8.84 1.69 -10.94
CA PRO A 30 10.12 1.25 -11.45
C PRO A 30 10.93 0.59 -10.34
N LYS A 31 11.66 -0.46 -10.69
CA LYS A 31 12.60 -1.11 -9.78
C LYS A 31 13.76 -0.15 -9.46
N PRO A 32 14.29 -0.12 -8.22
CA PRO A 32 15.52 0.59 -7.91
C PRO A 32 16.67 0.17 -8.84
N SER A 33 17.42 1.13 -9.38
CA SER A 33 18.50 0.89 -10.34
C SER A 33 19.82 0.41 -9.71
N GLY A 34 19.92 0.43 -8.38
CA GLY A 34 21.14 0.05 -7.64
C GLY A 34 21.35 -1.47 -7.50
N PRO A 35 22.57 -1.89 -7.11
CA PRO A 35 22.92 -3.31 -6.97
C PRO A 35 22.32 -3.99 -5.73
N TYR A 36 21.78 -3.20 -4.80
CA TYR A 36 21.18 -3.68 -3.56
C TYR A 36 19.67 -3.69 -3.66
N ASN A 37 19.04 -4.70 -3.03
CA ASN A 37 17.63 -4.59 -2.68
C ASN A 37 17.44 -3.48 -1.65
N THR A 38 16.27 -2.86 -1.64
CA THR A 38 15.89 -1.88 -0.62
C THR A 38 14.84 -2.46 0.32
N ARG A 39 14.92 -2.06 1.59
CA ARG A 39 13.83 -2.23 2.55
C ARG A 39 13.25 -0.87 2.88
N ILE A 40 11.95 -0.85 3.17
CA ILE A 40 11.20 0.33 3.58
C ILE A 40 10.83 0.15 5.04
N THR A 41 10.99 1.20 5.83
CA THR A 41 10.46 1.27 7.20
C THR A 41 9.87 2.65 7.43
N THR A 42 8.70 2.68 8.02
CA THR A 42 7.98 3.91 8.33
C THR A 42 7.85 4.03 9.83
N ALA A 43 8.15 5.21 10.37
CA ALA A 43 8.06 5.48 11.79
C ALA A 43 7.52 6.89 12.05
N GLU A 44 6.71 7.00 13.09
CA GLU A 44 6.35 8.28 13.68
C GLU A 44 7.44 8.71 14.66
N LEU A 45 7.91 9.94 14.52
CA LEU A 45 8.82 10.58 15.45
C LEU A 45 8.09 11.74 16.13
N VAL A 46 7.91 11.63 17.45
CA VAL A 46 7.30 12.68 18.27
C VAL A 46 8.40 13.46 18.98
N ASP A 47 8.55 14.73 18.62
CA ASP A 47 9.41 15.67 19.33
C ASP A 47 8.68 16.17 20.58
N LYS A 48 9.03 15.57 21.72
CA LYS A 48 8.42 15.92 23.02
C LYS A 48 8.90 17.26 23.59
N THR A 49 9.94 17.86 23.01
CA THR A 49 10.55 19.09 23.52
C THR A 49 9.91 20.35 22.94
N ARG A 50 9.15 20.22 21.85
CA ARG A 50 8.54 21.33 21.14
C ARG A 50 7.07 21.10 20.87
N LEU A 51 6.29 22.17 21.01
CA LEU A 51 4.91 22.21 20.54
C LEU A 51 4.90 22.39 19.02
N ASP A 52 3.91 21.79 18.37
CA ASP A 52 3.64 22.04 16.96
C ASP A 52 3.10 23.47 16.80
N PRO A 53 3.78 24.35 16.03
CA PRO A 53 3.38 25.75 15.87
C PRO A 53 2.04 25.91 15.14
N PHE A 54 1.55 24.88 14.45
CA PHE A 54 0.31 24.89 13.69
C PHE A 54 -0.79 24.05 14.32
N ALA A 55 -0.49 23.31 15.41
CA ALA A 55 -1.52 22.53 16.09
C ALA A 55 -2.51 23.47 16.82
N PRO A 56 -3.82 23.36 16.56
CA PRO A 56 -4.82 24.21 17.21
C PRO A 56 -4.84 24.03 18.73
N ASN A 57 -4.43 22.85 19.23
CA ASN A 57 -4.51 22.46 20.62
C ASN A 57 -3.14 22.34 21.33
N ARG A 58 -2.10 23.05 20.84
CA ARG A 58 -0.74 23.03 21.44
C ARG A 58 -0.21 21.60 21.69
N THR A 59 -0.36 20.73 20.70
CA THR A 59 0.12 19.33 20.77
C THR A 59 1.63 19.27 20.49
N GLN A 60 2.28 18.20 20.95
CA GLN A 60 3.68 17.89 20.57
C GLN A 60 3.80 17.68 19.06
N ARG A 61 4.95 18.06 18.50
CA ARG A 61 5.19 17.94 17.06
C ARG A 61 5.47 16.48 16.68
N ALA A 62 4.66 15.92 15.79
CA ALA A 62 4.88 14.62 15.19
C ALA A 62 5.37 14.75 13.74
N ILE A 63 6.30 13.89 13.33
CA ILE A 63 6.82 13.82 11.97
C ILE A 63 6.79 12.36 11.53
N MET A 64 6.17 12.09 10.39
CA MET A 64 6.24 10.78 9.76
C MET A 64 7.52 10.70 8.92
N VAL A 65 8.32 9.66 9.14
CA VAL A 65 9.54 9.42 8.36
C VAL A 65 9.45 8.04 7.70
N THR A 66 9.67 8.03 6.39
CA THR A 66 9.83 6.80 5.61
C THR A 66 11.29 6.66 5.21
N VAL A 67 11.96 5.61 5.68
CA VAL A 67 13.36 5.32 5.40
C VAL A 67 13.47 4.19 4.38
N PHE A 68 14.22 4.45 3.32
CA PHE A 68 14.62 3.46 2.33
C PHE A 68 16.10 3.17 2.53
N TYR A 69 16.46 1.93 2.87
CA TYR A 69 17.85 1.56 3.13
C TYR A 69 18.25 0.27 2.42
N PRO A 70 19.52 0.13 2.02
CA PRO A 70 19.99 -1.04 1.31
C PRO A 70 20.01 -2.26 2.22
N ILE A 71 19.67 -3.41 1.65
CA ILE A 71 19.82 -4.72 2.27
C ILE A 71 20.63 -5.61 1.34
N LYS A 72 21.35 -6.58 1.91
CA LYS A 72 22.11 -7.56 1.12
C LYS A 72 21.16 -8.27 0.15
N THR A 73 21.53 -8.29 -1.12
CA THR A 73 20.83 -9.11 -2.11
C THR A 73 21.07 -10.58 -1.74
N PRO A 74 20.02 -11.42 -1.60
CA PRO A 74 20.24 -12.84 -1.35
C PRO A 74 21.10 -13.42 -2.48
N PRO A 75 21.99 -14.38 -2.20
CA PRO A 75 22.99 -14.85 -3.16
C PRO A 75 22.41 -15.56 -4.40
N ASN A 76 21.09 -15.71 -4.50
CA ASN A 76 20.45 -16.49 -5.56
C ASN A 76 19.22 -15.80 -6.17
N ARG A 77 19.39 -14.58 -6.68
CA ARG A 77 18.55 -14.12 -7.80
C ARG A 77 19.40 -14.19 -9.05
N THR A 78 19.40 -15.36 -9.69
CA THR A 78 19.78 -15.45 -11.10
C THR A 78 19.04 -14.36 -11.85
N HIS A 79 19.81 -13.46 -12.42
CA HIS A 79 19.36 -12.41 -13.32
C HIS A 79 18.78 -13.09 -14.57
N SER A 80 17.49 -13.42 -14.54
CA SER A 80 16.70 -13.66 -15.74
C SER A 80 15.85 -12.42 -15.97
N ALA A 81 16.42 -11.44 -16.65
CA ALA A 81 15.64 -10.41 -17.33
C ALA A 81 15.25 -10.93 -18.73
N PRO A 82 14.03 -10.67 -19.21
CA PRO A 82 13.70 -10.75 -20.64
C PRO A 82 14.35 -9.61 -21.44
#